data_AF-A0A0F7JS67-F1
#
_entry.id   AF-A0A0F7JS67-F1
#
_cell.length_a   1.000
_cell.length_b   1.000
_cell.length_c   1.000
_cell.angle_alpha   90.00
_cell.angle_beta   90.00
_cell.angle_gamma   90.00
#
_symmetry.space_group_name_H-M   'P 1'
#
loop_
_entity.id
_entity.type
_entity.pdbx_description
1 polymer ?
#
loop_
_entity_poly.entity_id
_entity_poly.type
_entity_poly.pdbx_seq_one_letter_code
_entity_poly.pdbx_strand_id
1 'polypeptide(L)' 'MKQVSRPQADPLPASGRGYRHVCPHCAQPLTLHDLRDGDQGYWCHPCGCGHRAGDPPAQALQPLPQAG' A
#
# COMPACT_ATOMS: atom_id res chain seq x y z
N MET A 1 28.67 -15.21 -19.85
CA MET A 1 28.02 -15.28 -18.52
C MET A 1 27.75 -13.84 -18.08
N LYS A 2 26.50 -13.39 -18.04
CA LYS A 2 26.06 -12.18 -17.33
C LYS A 2 24.54 -12.18 -17.32
N GLN A 3 23.99 -12.95 -16.39
CA GLN A 3 22.59 -12.90 -16.04
C GLN A 3 22.35 -11.53 -15.41
N VAL A 4 21.67 -10.66 -16.14
CA VAL A 4 21.15 -9.40 -15.58
C VAL A 4 19.87 -9.79 -14.87
N SER A 5 19.98 -9.99 -13.56
CA SER A 5 18.84 -10.22 -12.67
C SER A 5 17.91 -9.02 -12.78
N ARG A 6 16.83 -9.17 -13.55
CA ARG A 6 15.70 -8.24 -13.52
C ARG A 6 15.16 -8.28 -12.09
N PRO A 7 15.06 -7.16 -11.36
CA PRO A 7 14.41 -7.17 -10.08
C PRO A 7 12.97 -7.63 -10.31
N GLN A 8 12.66 -8.71 -9.63
CA GLN A 8 11.35 -9.30 -9.47
C GLN A 8 10.35 -8.17 -9.28
N ALA A 9 9.35 -8.11 -10.15
CA ALA A 9 8.26 -7.17 -10.04
C ALA A 9 7.63 -7.35 -8.64
N ASP A 10 7.93 -6.41 -7.75
CA ASP A 10 7.26 -6.30 -6.46
C ASP A 10 5.78 -6.03 -6.79
N PRO A 11 4.84 -6.93 -6.45
CA PRO A 11 3.46 -6.85 -6.92
C PRO A 11 2.64 -5.80 -6.16
N LEU A 12 3.29 -4.94 -5.37
CA LEU A 12 2.63 -3.95 -4.55
C LEU A 12 3.10 -2.58 -5.01
N PRO A 13 2.20 -1.60 -5.20
CA PRO A 13 2.61 -0.22 -5.38
C PRO A 13 3.30 0.19 -4.08
N ALA A 14 4.62 0.05 -4.06
CA ALA A 14 5.47 0.60 -3.03
C ALA A 14 5.30 2.11 -3.12
N SER A 15 4.37 2.67 -2.35
CA SER A 15 4.50 4.03 -1.88
C SER A 15 5.94 4.12 -1.36
N GLY A 16 6.82 4.84 -2.08
CA GLY A 16 8.29 4.77 -1.99
C GLY A 16 8.90 5.19 -0.66
N ARG A 17 8.13 5.11 0.43
CA ARG A 17 8.44 5.47 1.81
C ARG A 17 8.76 4.25 2.67
N GLY A 18 8.67 3.02 2.14
CA GLY A 18 8.95 1.79 2.92
C GLY A 18 7.80 1.36 3.83
N TYR A 19 6.57 1.77 3.51
CA TYR A 19 5.36 1.38 4.24
C TYR A 19 4.35 0.73 3.29
N ARG A 20 3.61 -0.25 3.79
CA ARG A 20 2.43 -0.82 3.14
C ARG A 20 1.17 -0.27 3.78
N HIS A 21 0.17 0.03 2.95
CA HIS A 21 -1.13 0.48 3.41
C HIS A 21 -1.99 -0.75 3.80
N VAL A 22 -2.44 -0.77 5.04
CA VAL A 22 -3.22 -1.87 5.61
C VAL A 22 -4.48 -1.37 6.31
N CYS A 23 -5.51 -2.21 6.35
CA CYS A 23 -6.72 -1.90 7.08
C CYS A 23 -6.44 -1.88 8.59
N PRO A 24 -6.81 -0.82 9.34
CA PRO A 24 -6.62 -0.78 10.78
C PRO A 24 -7.47 -1.83 11.53
N HIS A 25 -8.52 -2.36 10.90
CA HIS A 25 -9.40 -3.35 11.52
C HIS A 25 -8.97 -4.80 11.31
N CYS A 26 -8.47 -5.14 10.11
CA CYS A 26 -8.18 -6.53 9.73
C CYS A 26 -6.75 -6.76 9.25
N ALA A 27 -5.90 -5.71 9.25
CA ALA A 27 -4.51 -5.72 8.77
C ALA A 27 -4.33 -6.20 7.32
N GLN A 28 -5.41 -6.36 6.55
CA GLN A 28 -5.34 -6.73 5.15
C GLN A 28 -4.76 -5.58 4.32
N PRO A 29 -4.00 -5.88 3.26
CA PRO A 29 -3.55 -4.86 2.33
C PRO A 29 -4.76 -4.15 1.72
N LEU A 30 -4.71 -2.82 1.70
CA LEU A 30 -5.77 -2.01 1.12
C LEU A 30 -5.58 -1.89 -0.38
N THR A 31 -6.68 -1.88 -1.12
CA THR A 31 -6.67 -1.63 -2.57
C THR A 31 -6.64 -0.13 -2.80
N LEU A 32 -5.77 0.32 -3.70
CA LEU A 32 -5.70 1.72 -4.12
C LEU A 32 -6.80 2.00 -5.14
N HIS A 33 -7.60 3.03 -4.89
CA HIS A 33 -8.65 3.51 -5.77
C HIS A 33 -8.41 4.97 -6.11
N ASP A 34 -8.66 5.32 -7.36
CA ASP A 34 -8.71 6.72 -7.79
C ASP A 34 -10.05 7.33 -7.39
N LEU A 35 -10.01 8.48 -6.74
CA LEU A 35 -11.19 9.19 -6.27
C LEU A 35 -11.49 10.31 -7.27
N ARG A 36 -12.78 10.62 -7.47
CA ARG A 36 -13.26 11.56 -8.51
C ARG A 36 -12.68 12.97 -8.41
N ASP A 37 -12.08 13.32 -7.28
CA ASP A 37 -11.43 14.59 -6.99
C ASP A 37 -9.98 14.65 -7.52
N GLY A 38 -9.48 13.58 -8.14
CA GLY A 38 -8.08 13.44 -8.57
C GLY A 38 -7.12 13.03 -7.45
N ASP A 39 -7.67 12.74 -6.27
CA ASP A 39 -6.97 12.17 -5.13
C ASP A 39 -7.06 10.64 -5.14
N GLN A 40 -6.22 9.96 -4.35
CA GLN A 40 -6.24 8.50 -4.23
C GLN A 40 -6.69 8.06 -2.84
N GLY A 41 -7.44 6.97 -2.77
CA GLY A 41 -7.93 6.39 -1.52
C GLY A 41 -7.57 4.92 -1.42
N TYR A 42 -7.18 4.49 -0.23
CA TYR A 42 -6.99 3.09 0.10
C TYR A 42 -8.30 2.54 0.69
N TRP A 43 -8.83 1.47 0.11
CA TRP A 43 -10.10 0.87 0.52
C TRP A 43 -9.95 -0.60 0.90
N CYS A 44 -10.68 -0.98 1.95
CA CYS A 44 -10.81 -2.34 2.45
C CYS A 44 -12.17 -2.88 2.05
N HIS A 45 -12.21 -3.80 1.09
CA HIS A 45 -13.43 -4.50 0.72
C HIS A 45 -14.07 -5.32 1.86
N PRO A 46 -13.32 -6.12 2.66
CA PRO A 46 -13.95 -6.94 3.69
C PRO A 46 -14.50 -6.13 4.88
N CYS A 47 -13.89 -4.99 5.22
CA CYS A 47 -14.36 -4.13 6.32
C CYS A 47 -15.29 -3.00 5.86
N GLY A 48 -15.35 -2.72 4.55
CA GLY A 48 -16.13 -1.60 4.01
C GLY A 48 -15.63 -0.23 4.47
N CYS A 49 -14.33 -0.11 4.75
CA CYS A 49 -13.72 1.13 5.25
C CYS A 49 -12.49 1.48 4.43
N GLY A 50 -12.14 2.76 4.38
CA GLY A 50 -10.93 3.22 3.69
C GLY A 50 -10.48 4.57 4.21
N HIS A 51 -9.32 5.00 3.74
CA HIS A 51 -8.74 6.30 4.09
C HIS A 51 -8.08 6.93 2.86
N ARG A 52 -7.80 8.23 2.94
CA ARG A 52 -7.15 8.98 1.87
C ARG A 52 -5.66 8.64 1.82
N ALA A 53 -5.07 8.61 0.63
CA ALA A 53 -3.63 8.39 0.48
C ALA A 53 -2.82 9.56 1.05
N GLY A 54 -3.36 10.79 0.93
CA GLY A 54 -2.78 12.00 1.52
C GLY A 54 -2.95 12.14 3.04
N ASP A 55 -3.89 11.42 3.64
CA ASP A 55 -4.19 11.45 5.08
C ASP A 55 -4.40 10.03 5.63
N PRO A 56 -3.33 9.22 5.73
CA PRO A 56 -3.43 7.88 6.28
C PRO A 56 -3.47 7.91 7.82
N PRO A 57 -4.37 7.15 8.47
CA PRO A 57 -4.33 6.99 9.91
C PRO A 57 -3.07 6.23 10.33
N ALA A 58 -2.54 6.52 11.53
CA ALA A 58 -1.27 5.94 12.00
C ALA A 58 -1.25 4.40 11.98
N GLN A 59 -2.40 3.76 12.18
CA GLN A 59 -2.56 2.31 12.20
C GLN A 59 -2.65 1.68 10.80
N ALA A 60 -2.83 2.49 9.74
CA ALA A 60 -2.92 2.00 8.37
C ALA A 60 -1.57 1.98 7.65
N LEU A 61 -0.51 2.53 8.24
CA LEU A 61 0.85 2.45 7.72
C LEU A 61 1.61 1.37 8.47
N GLN A 62 1.78 0.22 7.84
CA GLN A 62 2.63 -0.83 8.39
C GLN A 62 4.01 -0.73 7.73
N PRO A 63 5.10 -0.64 8.51
CA PRO A 63 6.44 -0.65 7.95
C PRO A 63 6.67 -1.95 7.19
N LEU A 64 7.19 -1.84 5.97
CA LEU A 64 7.71 -3.00 5.28
C LEU A 64 8.96 -3.46 6.04
N PRO A 65 9.16 -4.77 6.24
CA PRO A 65 10.45 -5.26 6.71
C PRO A 65 11.47 -4.76 5.69
N GLN A 66 12.34 -3.83 6.11
CA GLN A 66 13.45 -3.36 5.29
C GLN A 66 14.14 -4.62 4.76
N ALA A 67 14.12 -4.81 3.44
CA ALA A 67 15.03 -5.76 2.83
C ALA A 67 16.42 -5.25 3.18
N GLY A 68 17.04 -5.90 4.16
CA GLY A 68 18.40 -5.60 4.61
C GLY A 68 19.41 -5.80 3.50
#